data_AF-A0A428VPU8-F1
#
_entry.id   AF-A0A428VPU8-F1
#
_cell.length_a   1.000
_cell.length_b   1.000
_cell.length_c   1.000
_cell.angle_alpha   90.00
_cell.angle_beta   90.00
_cell.angle_gamma   90.00
#
_symmetry.space_group_name_H-M   'P 1'
#
loop_
_entity.id
_entity.type
_entity.pdbx_description
1 polymer ?
#
loop_
_entity_poly.entity_id
_entity_poly.type
_entity_poly.pdbx_seq_one_letter_code
_entity_poly.pdbx_strand_id
1 'polypeptide(L)'
;PGLEVPQQAAADHRLAVDLEALPEGVHRVTVLLALPTGPGGPSRFGTVAAPFVAVTGLDGTALVSFTITGLDAESAVTALELYRRR
;
A
#
# COMPACT_ATOMS: atom_id res chain seq x y z
N PRO A 1 -4.75 -7.83 -15.31
CA PRO A 1 -5.77 -6.76 -15.34
C PRO A 1 -5.43 -5.62 -14.37
N GLY A 2 -5.02 -4.46 -14.88
CA GLY A 2 -4.90 -3.14 -14.21
C GLY A 2 -4.00 -3.00 -12.96
N LEU A 3 -3.67 -4.08 -12.28
CA LEU A 3 -2.87 -4.13 -11.06
C LEU A 3 -1.88 -5.28 -11.18
N GLU A 4 -0.61 -4.96 -10.95
CA GLU A 4 0.47 -5.93 -10.89
C GLU A 4 1.09 -5.92 -9.48
N VAL A 5 1.20 -7.12 -8.91
CA VAL A 5 1.80 -7.36 -7.61
C VAL A 5 3.09 -8.15 -7.85
N PRO A 6 4.26 -7.64 -7.41
CA PRO A 6 5.51 -8.37 -7.47
C PRO A 6 5.36 -9.73 -6.79
N GLN A 7 5.84 -10.78 -7.47
CA GLN A 7 5.79 -12.15 -6.94
C GLN A 7 6.83 -12.41 -5.85
N GLN A 8 7.83 -11.54 -5.73
CA GLN A 8 8.87 -11.61 -4.70
C GLN A 8 8.81 -10.38 -3.80
N ALA A 9 8.97 -10.61 -2.51
CA ALA A 9 9.20 -9.55 -1.54
C ALA A 9 10.52 -8.84 -1.86
N ALA A 10 10.44 -7.55 -2.20
CA ALA A 10 11.59 -6.65 -2.22
C ALA A 10 11.72 -5.95 -0.86
N ALA A 11 12.84 -5.24 -0.64
CA ALA A 11 13.02 -4.41 0.55
C ALA A 11 11.86 -3.40 0.71
N ASP A 12 11.32 -2.91 -0.42
CA ASP A 12 10.09 -2.14 -0.48
C ASP A 12 9.03 -2.92 -1.27
N HIS A 13 7.86 -3.14 -0.65
CA HIS A 13 6.71 -3.65 -1.38
C HIS A 13 6.22 -2.59 -2.38
N ARG A 14 6.11 -2.99 -3.66
CA ARG A 14 5.64 -2.11 -4.74
C ARG A 14 4.39 -2.71 -5.37
N LEU A 15 3.46 -1.86 -5.79
CA LEU A 15 2.29 -2.26 -6.58
C LEU A 15 2.28 -1.37 -7.82
N ALA A 16 2.23 -1.96 -9.01
CA ALA A 16 2.07 -1.19 -10.23
C ALA A 16 0.58 -1.17 -10.59
N VAL A 17 0.05 0.03 -10.83
CA VAL A 17 -1.36 0.22 -11.19
C VAL A 17 -1.42 0.88 -12.56
N ASP A 18 -1.95 0.15 -13.53
CA ASP A 18 -2.37 0.70 -14.81
C ASP A 18 -3.83 1.17 -14.67
N LEU A 19 -4.01 2.48 -14.48
CA LEU A 19 -5.32 3.10 -14.24
C LEU A 19 -6.25 3.01 -15.46
N GLU A 20 -5.70 2.92 -16.67
CA GLU A 20 -6.46 2.79 -17.92
C GLU A 20 -6.90 1.33 -18.14
N ALA A 21 -6.10 0.36 -17.67
CA ALA A 21 -6.46 -1.05 -17.74
C ALA A 21 -7.33 -1.54 -16.55
N LEU A 22 -7.68 -0.67 -15.59
CA LEU A 22 -8.65 -0.99 -14.55
C LEU A 22 -10.07 -1.10 -15.15
N PRO A 23 -10.82 -2.19 -14.85
CA PRO A 23 -12.18 -2.35 -15.36
C PRO A 23 -13.06 -1.12 -15.10
N GLU A 24 -13.98 -0.82 -16.01
CA GLU A 24 -14.81 0.39 -15.93
C GLU A 24 -15.61 0.50 -14.61
N GLY A 25 -16.05 -0.63 -14.07
CA GLY A 25 -16.76 -0.70 -12.79
C GLY A 25 -15.88 -0.49 -11.54
N VAL A 26 -14.55 -0.41 -11.67
CA VAL A 26 -13.64 -0.12 -10.56
C VAL A 26 -13.55 1.39 -10.37
N HIS A 27 -14.13 1.88 -9.29
CA HIS A 27 -14.10 3.30 -8.91
C HIS A 27 -13.04 3.64 -7.86
N ARG A 28 -12.54 2.61 -7.16
CA ARG A 28 -11.57 2.75 -6.07
C ARG A 28 -10.63 1.57 -6.02
N VAL A 29 -9.35 1.84 -5.79
CA VAL A 29 -8.35 0.85 -5.38
C VAL A 29 -7.87 1.23 -3.99
N THR A 30 -7.95 0.29 -3.05
CA THR A 30 -7.51 0.49 -1.66
C THR A 30 -6.28 -0.36 -1.39
N VAL A 31 -5.21 0.26 -0.88
CA VAL A 31 -4.01 -0.44 -0.42
C VAL A 31 -4.09 -0.60 1.09
N LEU A 32 -4.10 -1.84 1.55
CA LEU A 32 -4.07 -2.22 2.96
C LEU A 32 -2.65 -2.64 3.34
N LEU A 33 -2.16 -2.14 4.46
CA LEU A 33 -0.99 -2.69 5.14
C LEU A 33 -1.48 -3.52 6.32
N ALA A 34 -1.02 -4.76 6.42
CA ALA A 34 -1.38 -5.66 7.51
C ALA A 34 -0.12 -6.37 8.02
N LEU A 35 -0.04 -6.52 9.33
CA LEU A 35 1.03 -7.29 9.96
C LEU A 35 0.82 -8.80 9.73
N PRO A 36 1.91 -9.58 9.60
CA PRO A 36 1.81 -11.02 9.38
C PRO A 36 1.13 -11.70 10.58
N THR A 37 0.25 -12.65 10.31
CA THR A 37 -0.52 -13.39 11.33
C THR A 37 0.21 -14.62 11.89
N GLY A 38 1.50 -14.80 11.57
CA GLY A 38 2.31 -15.96 11.95
C GLY A 38 3.25 -15.72 13.14
N PRO A 39 3.79 -16.79 13.74
CA PRO A 39 4.70 -16.68 14.87
C PRO A 39 6.00 -15.95 14.49
N GLY A 40 6.54 -15.15 15.42
CA GLY A 40 7.80 -14.43 15.25
C GLY A 40 7.69 -13.04 14.61
N GLY A 41 6.50 -12.62 14.18
CA GLY A 41 6.23 -11.28 13.68
C GLY A 41 5.65 -10.33 14.74
N PRO A 42 5.71 -9.01 14.52
CA PRO A 42 5.02 -8.03 15.34
C PRO A 42 3.50 -8.22 15.26
N SER A 43 2.80 -8.08 16.39
CA SER A 43 1.33 -8.24 16.46
C SER A 43 0.58 -6.92 16.33
N ARG A 44 1.26 -5.78 16.49
CA ARG A 44 0.68 -4.44 16.44
C ARG A 44 1.66 -3.42 15.87
N PHE A 45 1.16 -2.35 15.27
CA PHE A 45 2.00 -1.33 14.62
C PHE A 45 2.83 -0.52 15.62
N GLY A 46 2.38 -0.38 16.87
CA GLY A 46 3.12 0.31 17.93
C GLY A 46 4.46 -0.32 18.33
N THR A 47 4.79 -1.50 17.79
CA THR A 47 6.07 -2.20 18.03
C THR A 47 7.01 -2.21 16.83
N VAL A 48 6.68 -1.49 15.76
CA VAL A 48 7.51 -1.39 14.54
C VAL A 48 7.74 0.08 14.17
N ALA A 49 8.65 0.31 13.23
CA ALA A 49 8.76 1.63 12.61
C ALA A 49 7.43 2.01 11.93
N ALA A 50 7.07 3.29 12.01
CA ALA A 50 5.86 3.81 11.38
C ALA A 50 5.84 3.47 9.88
N PRO A 51 4.77 2.83 9.36
CA PRO A 51 4.70 2.51 7.95
C PRO A 51 4.56 3.78 7.12
N PHE A 52 5.04 3.73 5.88
CA PHE A 52 4.85 4.80 4.92
C PHE A 52 4.41 4.25 3.58
N VAL A 53 3.75 5.10 2.79
CA VAL A 53 3.40 4.82 1.41
C VAL A 53 3.89 5.97 0.54
N ALA A 54 4.32 5.64 -0.68
CA ALA A 54 4.63 6.62 -1.71
C ALA A 54 3.92 6.25 -3.01
N VAL A 55 3.44 7.25 -3.73
CA VAL A 55 2.98 7.11 -5.12
C VAL A 55 4.09 7.65 -6.00
N THR A 56 4.55 6.84 -6.95
CA THR A 56 5.64 7.21 -7.86
C THR A 56 5.17 7.15 -9.31
N GLY A 57 5.89 7.86 -10.18
CA GLY A 57 5.90 7.51 -11.60
C GLY A 57 6.54 6.13 -11.83
N LEU A 58 6.39 5.59 -13.05
CA LEU A 58 7.03 4.32 -13.44
C LEU A 58 8.56 4.43 -13.48
N ASP A 59 9.10 5.65 -13.59
CA ASP A 59 10.52 5.97 -13.48
C ASP A 59 11.04 5.96 -12.03
N GLY A 60 10.16 5.77 -11.05
CA GLY A 60 10.48 5.78 -9.62
C GLY A 60 10.46 7.18 -8.98
N THR A 61 10.17 8.24 -9.74
CA THR A 61 10.07 9.60 -9.18
C THR A 61 8.86 9.70 -8.27
N ALA A 62 9.06 10.07 -7.00
CA ALA A 62 7.96 10.24 -6.05
C ALA A 62 7.07 11.43 -6.41
N LEU A 63 5.77 11.17 -6.54
CA LEU A 63 4.73 12.18 -6.71
C LEU A 63 4.22 12.68 -5.35
N VAL A 64 4.01 11.74 -4.42
CA VAL A 64 3.63 12.02 -3.03
C VAL A 64 4.15 10.92 -2.12
N SER A 65 4.47 11.26 -0.87
CA SER A 65 4.78 10.31 0.19
C SER A 65 4.05 10.68 1.47
N PHE A 66 3.69 9.68 2.26
CA PHE A 66 3.01 9.85 3.53
C PHE A 66 3.47 8.80 4.53
N THR A 67 3.91 9.25 5.71
CA THR A 67 4.19 8.38 6.86
C THR A 67 2.96 8.32 7.76
N ILE A 68 2.46 7.12 8.00
CA ILE A 68 1.27 6.89 8.83
C ILE A 68 1.75 6.83 10.28
N THR A 69 1.41 7.87 11.04
CA THR A 69 1.79 7.99 12.46
C THR A 69 0.58 7.75 13.37
N GLY A 70 0.84 7.57 14.66
CA GLY A 70 -0.22 7.41 15.66
C GLY A 70 -0.85 6.02 15.72
N LEU A 71 -0.29 5.03 15.01
CA LEU A 71 -0.68 3.63 15.16
C LEU A 71 -0.05 3.05 16.43
N ASP A 72 -0.84 2.31 17.20
CA ASP A 72 -0.39 1.55 18.37
C ASP A 72 -0.95 0.13 18.34
N ALA A 73 -2.21 -0.04 18.74
CA ALA A 73 -2.85 -1.35 18.90
C ALA A 73 -3.31 -1.98 17.58
N GLU A 74 -3.33 -1.22 16.49
CA GLU A 74 -3.77 -1.67 15.18
C GLU A 74 -2.84 -2.74 14.61
N SER A 75 -3.41 -3.72 13.91
CA SER A 75 -2.68 -4.75 13.17
C SER A 75 -2.87 -4.63 11.64
N ALA A 76 -3.80 -3.78 11.20
CA ALA A 76 -4.02 -3.45 9.80
C ALA A 76 -4.49 -2.01 9.63
N VAL A 77 -4.11 -1.35 8.53
CA VAL A 77 -4.48 0.03 8.21
C VAL A 77 -4.65 0.22 6.70
N THR A 78 -5.66 0.99 6.30
CA THR A 78 -5.77 1.49 4.93
C THR A 78 -4.75 2.59 4.71
N ALA A 79 -3.76 2.35 3.86
CA ALA A 79 -2.62 3.25 3.66
C ALA A 79 -2.81 4.22 2.50
N LEU A 80 -3.51 3.81 1.45
CA LEU A 80 -3.74 4.61 0.25
C LEU A 80 -5.06 4.22 -0.41
N GLU A 81 -5.77 5.20 -0.95
CA GLU A 81 -6.91 4.98 -1.82
C GLU A 81 -6.75 5.79 -3.10
N LEU A 82 -6.83 5.11 -4.25
CA LEU A 82 -6.88 5.73 -5.57
C LEU A 82 -8.33 5.75 -6.04
N TYR A 83 -8.79 6.92 -6.48
CA TYR A 83 -10.16 7.14 -6.89
C TYR A 83 -10.23 7.57 -8.35
N ARG A 84 -11.13 6.97 -9.13
CA ARG A 84 -11.45 7.46 -10.46
C ARG A 84 -12.34 8.70 -10.32
N ARG A 85 -11.81 9.87 -10.70
CA ARG A 85 -12.60 11.09 -10.79
C ARG A 85 -13.43 11.06 -12.07
N ARG A 86 -14.71 11.41 -11.96
CA ARG A 86 -15.58 11.69 -13.11
C ARG A 86 -15.45 13.15 -13.52
#